data_AF-A0A4R6KT31-F1
#
_entry.id   AF-A0A4R6KT31-F1
#
_cell.length_a   1.000
_cell.length_b   1.000
_cell.length_c   1.000
_cell.angle_alpha   90.00
_cell.angle_beta   90.00
_cell.angle_gamma   90.00
#
_symmetry.space_group_name_H-M   'P 1'
#
loop_
_entity.id
_entity.type
_entity.pdbx_description
1 polymer ?
#
loop_
_entity_poly.entity_id
_entity_poly.type
_entity_poly.pdbx_seq_one_letter_code
_entity_poly.pdbx_strand_id
1 'polypeptide(L)'
;MSWKHLRSWIIKNSPDYEDPSALMRKRVRACLEGIPTGDVESLAISDLIVTELNIDECLYVVSDGEVYRVEDGFLKRLDDELERIPWSTFPFPDYQGGNEPDYLEEIKRSRNPRLAVLDRLNIKLPGESAFEACDVLTDEGMLVFAKMKGRSATFSHLCTQAVVAAEMLVREPQVRIEFLSRAMDADAGQQILDAIQDRLGRLEGRERGCLKICLLLLGTWNGEPNVRSLPLVSHLLLQKTWQRISEHGFELELASPAARLHPAR
;
A
#
# COMPACT_ATOMS: atom_id res chain seq x y z
N MET A 1 20.74 -6.58 -20.35
CA MET A 1 20.31 -5.18 -20.06
C MET A 1 19.21 -5.25 -19.02
N SER A 2 19.39 -4.71 -17.81
CA SER A 2 18.34 -4.77 -16.76
C SER A 2 17.21 -3.76 -17.02
N TRP A 3 16.03 -3.97 -16.41
CA TRP A 3 14.86 -3.09 -16.54
C TRP A 3 15.16 -1.60 -16.29
N LYS A 4 16.08 -1.29 -15.35
CA LYS A 4 16.54 0.08 -15.06
C LYS A 4 17.21 0.75 -16.26
N HIS A 5 17.91 -0.03 -17.09
CA HIS A 5 18.53 0.44 -18.31
C HIS A 5 17.51 0.65 -19.43
N LEU A 6 16.43 -0.14 -19.49
CA LEU A 6 15.35 0.03 -20.47
C LEU A 6 14.64 1.37 -20.29
N ARG A 7 14.26 1.72 -19.06
CA ARG A 7 13.65 3.03 -18.77
C ARG A 7 14.55 4.18 -19.20
N SER A 8 15.85 4.09 -18.85
CA SER A 8 16.83 5.12 -19.18
C SER A 8 17.06 5.23 -20.69
N TRP A 9 17.00 4.10 -21.40
CA TRP A 9 17.10 4.03 -22.85
C TRP A 9 15.88 4.66 -23.53
N ILE A 10 14.65 4.35 -23.08
CA ILE A 10 13.41 4.94 -23.63
C ILE A 10 13.44 6.46 -23.47
N ILE A 11 13.82 6.97 -22.29
CA ILE A 11 13.90 8.42 -22.04
C ILE A 11 14.94 9.09 -22.95
N LYS A 12 16.12 8.46 -23.14
CA LYS A 12 17.19 9.00 -23.98
C LYS A 12 16.95 8.90 -25.48
N ASN A 13 16.14 7.93 -25.91
CA ASN A 13 15.84 7.64 -27.31
C ASN A 13 14.37 7.96 -27.66
N SER A 14 13.68 8.71 -26.78
CA SER A 14 12.39 9.28 -27.11
C SER A 14 12.61 10.18 -28.33
N PRO A 15 11.93 9.94 -29.46
CA PRO A 15 12.12 10.77 -30.63
C PRO A 15 11.80 12.22 -30.27
N ASP A 16 12.55 13.17 -30.85
CA ASP A 16 12.06 14.54 -30.97
C ASP A 16 10.66 14.48 -31.60
N TYR A 17 9.76 15.36 -31.16
CA TYR A 17 8.29 15.35 -31.27
C TYR A 17 7.64 15.02 -32.65
N GLU A 18 8.40 14.69 -33.69
CA GLU A 18 7.93 14.49 -35.07
C GLU A 18 7.13 13.19 -35.30
N ASP A 19 7.43 12.06 -34.62
CA ASP A 19 6.56 10.86 -34.67
C ASP A 19 6.69 9.92 -33.43
N PRO A 20 5.92 10.17 -32.36
CA PRO A 20 5.85 9.28 -31.19
C PRO A 20 5.37 7.85 -31.53
N SER A 21 4.60 7.69 -32.61
CA SER A 21 4.01 6.42 -33.02
C SER A 21 5.07 5.42 -33.51
N ALA A 22 6.22 5.92 -33.98
CA ALA A 22 7.33 5.09 -34.40
C ALA A 22 8.02 4.41 -33.21
N LEU A 23 8.10 5.08 -32.05
CA LEU A 23 8.65 4.51 -30.82
C LEU A 23 7.77 3.37 -30.29
N MET A 24 6.44 3.58 -30.27
CA MET A 24 5.49 2.59 -29.77
C MET A 24 5.52 1.27 -30.57
N ARG A 25 5.88 1.34 -31.86
CA ARG A 25 6.04 0.18 -32.75
C ARG A 25 7.40 -0.53 -32.59
N LYS A 26 8.38 0.05 -31.89
CA LYS A 26 9.66 -0.63 -31.64
C LYS A 26 9.45 -1.83 -30.72
N ARG A 27 10.29 -2.83 -30.88
CA ARG A 27 10.23 -4.07 -30.10
C ARG A 27 11.44 -4.22 -29.19
N VAL A 28 11.20 -4.70 -27.98
CA VAL A 28 12.22 -5.13 -27.03
C VAL A 28 12.38 -6.64 -27.16
N ARG A 29 13.63 -7.11 -27.13
CA ARG A 29 13.96 -8.54 -27.10
C ARG A 29 14.41 -8.90 -25.68
N ALA A 30 13.69 -9.79 -25.02
CA ALA A 30 14.00 -10.27 -23.68
C ALA A 30 14.52 -11.70 -23.75
N CYS A 31 15.55 -11.99 -22.94
CA CYS A 31 16.12 -13.33 -22.78
C CYS A 31 16.19 -13.64 -21.28
N LEU A 32 15.78 -14.83 -20.89
CA LEU A 32 15.97 -15.30 -19.52
C LEU A 32 17.47 -15.44 -19.22
N GLU A 33 17.86 -15.02 -18.03
CA GLU A 33 19.27 -15.05 -17.61
C GLU A 33 19.75 -16.51 -17.52
N GLY A 34 20.84 -16.84 -18.23
CA GLY A 34 21.43 -18.19 -18.24
C GLY A 34 20.95 -19.13 -19.35
N ILE A 35 19.98 -18.74 -20.19
CA ILE A 35 19.56 -19.51 -21.37
C ILE A 35 20.30 -18.98 -22.62
N PRO A 36 20.86 -19.85 -23.48
CA PRO A 36 21.44 -19.40 -24.75
C PRO A 36 20.40 -18.62 -25.57
N THR A 37 20.87 -17.61 -26.30
CA THR A 37 20.13 -16.58 -27.07
C THR A 37 19.13 -17.07 -28.14
N GLY A 38 18.75 -18.36 -28.15
CA GLY A 38 17.78 -18.94 -29.07
C GLY A 38 16.32 -18.70 -28.69
N ASP A 39 16.00 -18.65 -27.39
CA ASP A 39 14.65 -18.45 -26.89
C ASP A 39 14.45 -17.00 -26.43
N VAL A 40 14.31 -16.11 -27.42
CA VAL A 40 14.16 -14.67 -27.20
C VAL A 40 12.72 -14.27 -27.53
N GLU A 41 11.96 -13.89 -26.51
CA GLU A 41 10.67 -13.27 -26.72
C GLU A 41 10.87 -11.83 -27.20
N SER A 42 10.13 -11.47 -28.25
CA SER A 42 10.06 -10.10 -28.75
C SER A 42 8.72 -9.52 -28.37
N LEU A 43 8.71 -8.37 -27.69
CA LEU A 43 7.51 -7.68 -27.21
C LEU A 43 7.51 -6.26 -27.77
N ALA A 44 6.36 -5.71 -28.16
CA ALA A 44 6.31 -4.30 -28.56
C ALA A 44 6.43 -3.40 -27.32
N ILE A 45 6.98 -2.19 -27.49
CA ILE A 45 7.08 -1.23 -26.39
C ILE A 45 5.68 -0.86 -25.86
N SER A 46 4.68 -0.81 -26.74
CA SER A 46 3.26 -0.62 -26.38
C SER A 46 2.77 -1.59 -25.32
N ASP A 47 3.19 -2.85 -25.43
CA ASP A 47 2.74 -3.96 -24.59
C ASP A 47 3.34 -3.85 -23.17
N LEU A 48 4.44 -3.08 -23.04
CA LEU A 48 5.16 -2.86 -21.79
C LEU A 48 4.71 -1.60 -21.03
N ILE A 49 3.79 -0.83 -21.59
CA ILE A 49 3.32 0.42 -21.01
C ILE A 49 2.00 0.17 -20.28
N VAL A 50 2.01 0.51 -18.98
CA VAL A 50 0.80 0.60 -18.18
C VAL A 50 0.70 2.03 -17.67
N THR A 51 -0.35 2.76 -18.08
CA THR A 51 -0.53 4.15 -17.66
C THR A 51 -2.00 4.57 -17.67
N GLU A 52 -2.27 5.66 -16.97
CA GLU A 52 -3.57 6.30 -16.85
C GLU A 52 -3.46 7.70 -17.49
N LEU A 53 -4.38 8.02 -18.39
CA LEU A 53 -4.40 9.27 -19.15
C LEU A 53 -5.75 9.94 -18.98
N ASN A 54 -5.74 11.20 -18.56
CA ASN A 54 -6.95 12.04 -18.57
C ASN A 54 -6.93 12.88 -19.85
N ILE A 55 -7.88 12.64 -20.75
CA ILE A 55 -8.05 13.35 -22.02
C ILE A 55 -9.50 13.78 -22.10
N ASP A 56 -9.75 15.08 -22.27
CA ASP A 56 -11.09 15.66 -22.36
C ASP A 56 -12.04 15.17 -21.25
N GLU A 57 -11.55 15.21 -20.00
CA GLU A 57 -12.24 14.75 -18.79
C GLU A 57 -12.58 13.24 -18.74
N CYS A 58 -12.16 12.47 -19.73
CA CYS A 58 -12.29 11.01 -19.75
C CYS A 58 -10.99 10.35 -19.29
N LEU A 59 -11.12 9.35 -18.42
CA LEU A 59 -10.01 8.51 -18.01
C LEU A 59 -9.80 7.36 -19.00
N TYR A 60 -8.58 7.22 -19.48
CA TYR A 60 -8.12 6.12 -20.30
C TYR A 60 -7.05 5.31 -19.57
N VAL A 61 -7.13 3.99 -19.68
CA VAL A 61 -6.08 3.06 -19.24
C VAL A 61 -5.42 2.50 -20.47
N VAL A 62 -4.09 2.62 -20.55
CA VAL A 62 -3.28 1.92 -21.54
C VAL A 62 -2.67 0.71 -20.86
N SER A 63 -2.87 -0.48 -21.42
CA SER A 63 -2.31 -1.72 -20.92
C SER A 63 -2.25 -2.75 -22.03
N ASP A 64 -1.15 -3.52 -22.10
CA ASP A 64 -0.95 -4.58 -23.10
C ASP A 64 -1.16 -4.11 -24.56
N GLY A 65 -0.71 -2.87 -24.84
CA GLY A 65 -0.87 -2.26 -26.16
C GLY A 65 -2.28 -1.82 -26.53
N GLU A 66 -3.27 -2.07 -25.66
CA GLU A 66 -4.65 -1.63 -25.84
C GLU A 66 -4.97 -0.35 -25.05
N VAL A 67 -5.99 0.37 -25.52
CA VAL A 67 -6.48 1.60 -24.91
C VAL A 67 -7.94 1.39 -24.51
N TYR A 68 -8.21 1.50 -23.22
CA TYR A 68 -9.55 1.35 -22.65
C TYR A 68 -10.03 2.69 -22.13
N ARG A 69 -11.19 3.17 -22.59
CA ARG A 69 -11.90 4.26 -21.92
C ARG A 69 -12.63 3.69 -20.72
N VAL A 70 -12.38 4.24 -19.53
CA VAL A 70 -13.09 3.86 -18.32
C VAL A 70 -14.46 4.53 -18.33
N GLU A 71 -15.51 3.77 -17.99
CA GLU A 71 -16.88 4.29 -17.93
C GLU A 71 -17.03 5.27 -16.75
N ASP A 72 -17.54 6.48 -17.02
CA ASP A 72 -17.73 7.53 -16.00
C ASP A 72 -18.63 7.05 -14.85
N GLY A 73 -19.67 6.26 -15.17
CA GLY A 73 -20.56 5.66 -14.17
C GLY A 73 -19.86 4.65 -13.27
N PHE A 74 -18.87 3.92 -13.78
CA PHE A 74 -18.04 3.02 -12.99
C PHE A 74 -17.15 3.81 -12.03
N LEU A 75 -16.46 4.85 -12.53
CA LEU A 75 -15.61 5.72 -11.70
C LEU A 75 -16.39 6.34 -10.57
N LYS A 76 -17.58 6.89 -10.85
CA LYS A 76 -18.43 7.48 -9.83
C LYS A 76 -18.79 6.47 -8.74
N ARG A 77 -19.21 5.25 -9.10
CA ARG A 77 -19.55 4.21 -8.10
C ARG A 77 -18.33 3.84 -7.25
N LEU A 78 -17.17 3.69 -7.87
CA LEU A 78 -15.93 3.38 -7.15
C LEU A 78 -15.55 4.50 -6.18
N ASP A 79 -15.61 5.76 -6.61
CA ASP A 79 -15.35 6.91 -5.76
C ASP A 79 -16.34 7.01 -4.59
N ASP A 80 -17.64 6.87 -4.87
CA ASP A 80 -18.69 6.90 -3.84
C ASP A 80 -18.47 5.79 -2.79
N GLU A 81 -17.98 4.62 -3.20
CA GLU A 81 -17.64 3.53 -2.27
C GLU A 81 -16.41 3.85 -1.43
N LEU A 82 -15.35 4.39 -2.04
CA LEU A 82 -14.10 4.70 -1.34
C LEU A 82 -14.24 5.88 -0.38
N GLU A 83 -15.14 6.83 -0.64
CA GLU A 83 -15.48 7.92 0.29
C GLU A 83 -16.07 7.42 1.62
N ARG A 84 -16.56 6.18 1.67
CA ARG A 84 -17.07 5.57 2.90
C ARG A 84 -15.97 5.07 3.82
N ILE A 85 -14.73 4.97 3.33
CA ILE A 85 -13.58 4.59 4.15
C ILE A 85 -13.18 5.82 4.97
N PRO A 86 -13.33 5.79 6.31
CA PRO A 86 -13.02 6.95 7.13
C PRO A 86 -11.53 7.28 7.14
N TRP A 87 -11.24 8.57 7.23
CA TRP A 87 -9.90 9.03 7.58
C TRP A 87 -9.71 9.00 9.09
N SER A 88 -8.62 8.37 9.53
CA SER A 88 -8.27 8.24 10.93
C SER A 88 -7.95 9.61 11.53
N THR A 89 -8.49 9.88 12.72
CA THR A 89 -8.20 11.07 13.50
C THR A 89 -7.06 10.85 14.50
N PHE A 90 -6.43 9.67 14.48
CA PHE A 90 -5.31 9.38 15.36
C PHE A 90 -4.14 10.34 15.07
N PRO A 91 -3.54 10.97 16.10
CA PRO A 91 -2.50 11.98 15.91
C PRO A 91 -1.13 11.34 15.62
N PHE A 92 -0.98 10.78 14.42
CA PHE A 92 0.30 10.27 13.93
C PHE A 92 1.35 11.39 13.89
N PRO A 93 2.63 11.09 14.19
CA PRO A 93 3.71 12.07 14.03
C PRO A 93 3.77 12.63 12.61
N ASP A 94 4.04 13.93 12.49
CA ASP A 94 4.11 14.61 11.19
C ASP A 94 5.20 13.99 10.30
N TYR A 95 4.89 13.78 9.02
CA TYR A 95 5.85 13.25 8.06
C TYR A 95 6.86 14.32 7.63
N GLN A 96 8.14 14.14 7.97
CA GLN A 96 9.23 15.09 7.69
C GLN A 96 9.96 14.82 6.36
N GLY A 97 9.45 13.93 5.51
CA GLY A 97 10.16 13.47 4.32
C GLY A 97 10.96 12.18 4.56
N GLY A 98 11.70 11.74 3.54
CA GLY A 98 12.46 10.48 3.59
C GLY A 98 11.70 9.29 3.00
N ASN A 99 12.00 8.10 3.49
CA ASN A 99 11.29 6.87 3.15
C ASN A 99 10.51 6.33 4.37
N GLU A 100 9.77 5.25 4.14
CA GLU A 100 9.00 4.55 5.17
C GLU A 100 9.85 4.12 6.39
N PRO A 101 11.00 3.43 6.23
CA PRO A 101 11.92 3.18 7.34
C PRO A 101 12.35 4.42 8.13
N ASP A 102 12.64 5.54 7.46
CA ASP A 102 13.06 6.78 8.14
C ASP A 102 11.95 7.29 9.08
N TYR A 103 10.69 7.25 8.61
CA TYR A 103 9.52 7.64 9.39
C TYR A 103 9.26 6.72 10.58
N LEU A 104 9.37 5.39 10.39
CA LEU A 104 9.19 4.42 11.48
C LEU A 104 10.28 4.57 12.57
N GLU A 105 11.52 4.86 12.18
CA GLU A 105 12.59 5.16 13.13
C GLU A 105 12.37 6.46 13.90
N GLU A 106 11.75 7.47 13.27
CA GLU A 106 11.32 8.69 13.97
C GLU A 106 10.26 8.40 15.02
N ILE A 107 9.25 7.57 14.71
CA ILE A 107 8.27 7.11 15.69
C ILE A 107 8.97 6.44 16.87
N LYS A 108 9.88 5.49 16.62
CA LYS A 108 10.65 4.81 17.70
C LYS A 108 11.40 5.81 18.58
N ARG A 109 12.09 6.78 17.98
CA ARG A 109 12.88 7.80 18.70
C ARG A 109 12.02 8.74 19.53
N SER A 110 10.80 9.04 19.07
CA SER A 110 9.87 9.92 19.80
C SER A 110 9.45 9.35 21.15
N ARG A 111 9.54 8.01 21.34
CA ARG A 111 9.04 7.29 22.52
C ARG A 111 7.60 7.67 22.87
N ASN A 112 6.78 7.92 21.85
CA ASN A 112 5.37 8.24 22.04
C ASN A 112 4.68 7.03 22.71
N PRO A 113 4.14 7.17 23.94
CA PRO A 113 3.55 6.05 24.66
C PRO A 113 2.30 5.47 24.00
N ARG A 114 1.75 6.17 22.99
CA ARG A 114 0.59 5.75 22.22
C ARG A 114 0.93 4.89 20.99
N LEU A 115 2.21 4.68 20.71
CA LEU A 115 2.69 3.99 19.51
C LEU A 115 3.80 2.99 19.86
N ALA A 116 3.69 1.78 19.33
CA ALA A 116 4.75 0.77 19.33
C ALA A 116 5.07 0.38 17.89
N VAL A 117 6.36 0.36 17.51
CA VAL A 117 6.78 0.02 16.14
C VAL A 117 7.19 -1.45 16.08
N LEU A 118 6.45 -2.23 15.29
CA LEU A 118 6.59 -3.68 15.14
C LEU A 118 7.17 -4.08 13.76
N ASP A 119 7.58 -3.11 12.95
CA ASP A 119 8.26 -3.32 11.65
C ASP A 119 9.33 -4.43 11.75
N ARG A 120 9.28 -5.40 10.82
CA ARG A 120 10.16 -6.57 10.72
C ARG A 120 10.02 -7.61 11.83
N LEU A 121 9.05 -7.49 12.74
CA LEU A 121 8.75 -8.53 13.73
C LEU A 121 7.77 -9.58 13.18
N ASN A 122 8.28 -10.36 12.21
CA ASN A 122 7.49 -11.35 11.46
C ASN A 122 6.95 -12.49 12.32
N ILE A 123 5.65 -12.75 12.26
CA ILE A 123 5.02 -13.96 12.78
C ILE A 123 5.21 -15.09 11.77
N LYS A 124 5.61 -16.27 12.24
CA LYS A 124 5.78 -17.46 11.39
C LYS A 124 5.23 -18.69 12.09
N LEU A 125 4.19 -19.28 11.52
CA LEU A 125 3.68 -20.58 11.94
C LEU A 125 4.32 -21.72 11.14
N PRO A 126 4.35 -22.96 11.67
CA PRO A 126 4.78 -24.12 10.90
C PRO A 126 3.92 -24.32 9.64
N GLY A 127 4.58 -24.46 8.48
CA GLY A 127 3.89 -24.67 7.20
C GLY A 127 3.35 -23.40 6.53
N GLU A 128 3.41 -22.25 7.19
CA GLU A 128 2.99 -20.95 6.66
C GLU A 128 4.18 -20.06 6.32
N SER A 129 3.97 -19.13 5.39
CA SER A 129 4.94 -18.07 5.12
C SER A 129 4.96 -17.07 6.28
N ALA A 130 6.12 -16.50 6.57
CA ALA A 130 6.23 -15.46 7.58
C ALA A 130 5.53 -14.19 7.09
N PHE A 131 4.87 -13.47 8.00
CA PHE A 131 4.18 -12.22 7.69
C PHE A 131 4.27 -11.23 8.87
N GLU A 132 4.07 -9.94 8.58
CA GLU A 132 4.01 -8.88 9.59
C GLU A 132 2.55 -8.62 9.97
N ALA A 133 2.27 -8.55 11.26
CA ALA A 133 0.92 -8.25 11.76
C ALA A 133 0.56 -6.77 11.61
N CYS A 134 1.55 -5.87 11.71
CA CYS A 134 1.46 -4.44 11.43
C CYS A 134 2.85 -3.81 11.53
N ASP A 135 3.04 -2.61 10.96
CA ASP A 135 4.27 -1.83 11.15
C ASP A 135 4.25 -1.07 12.48
N VAL A 136 3.07 -0.57 12.86
CA VAL A 136 2.86 0.20 14.09
C VAL A 136 1.55 -0.22 14.77
N LEU A 137 1.59 -0.38 16.09
CA LEU A 137 0.43 -0.66 16.94
C LEU A 137 0.13 0.55 17.81
N THR A 138 -1.14 0.96 17.88
CA THR A 138 -1.56 2.12 18.68
C THR A 138 -2.13 1.72 20.05
N ASP A 139 -2.23 2.68 20.97
CA ASP A 139 -2.96 2.53 22.24
C ASP A 139 -4.48 2.40 22.08
N GLU A 140 -4.99 2.71 20.89
CA GLU A 140 -6.36 2.41 20.48
C GLU A 140 -6.45 1.00 19.87
N GLY A 141 -5.39 0.19 19.89
CA GLY A 141 -5.35 -1.17 19.33
C GLY A 141 -5.59 -1.21 17.82
N MET A 142 -5.18 -0.15 17.12
CA MET A 142 -5.21 -0.07 15.66
C MET A 142 -3.93 -0.66 15.08
N LEU A 143 -4.09 -1.51 14.07
CA LEU A 143 -3.01 -2.15 13.32
C LEU A 143 -2.69 -1.26 12.12
N VAL A 144 -1.55 -0.58 12.18
CA VAL A 144 -1.17 0.43 11.19
C VAL A 144 -0.13 -0.14 10.24
N PHE A 145 -0.37 0.03 8.95
CA PHE A 145 0.55 -0.34 7.89
C PHE A 145 0.93 0.92 7.11
N ALA A 146 2.23 1.23 7.07
CA ALA A 146 2.77 2.45 6.49
C ALA A 146 3.34 2.19 5.10
N LYS A 147 3.07 3.08 4.15
CA LYS A 147 3.71 3.03 2.83
C LYS A 147 3.84 4.37 2.16
N MET A 148 4.88 4.52 1.35
CA MET A 148 5.04 5.67 0.45
C MET A 148 3.91 5.72 -0.61
N LYS A 149 3.23 6.87 -0.71
CA LYS A 149 2.26 7.20 -1.76
C LYS A 149 2.94 7.22 -3.14
N GLY A 150 2.22 6.79 -4.19
CA GLY A 150 2.60 7.02 -5.58
C GLY A 150 3.34 5.88 -6.30
N ARG A 151 3.46 4.70 -5.69
CA ARG A 151 3.95 3.48 -6.38
C ARG A 151 2.90 2.37 -6.27
N SER A 152 2.22 2.05 -7.37
CA SER A 152 1.13 1.05 -7.40
C SER A 152 1.56 -0.34 -6.93
N ALA A 153 2.76 -0.79 -7.32
CA ALA A 153 3.32 -2.07 -6.83
C ALA A 153 3.51 -2.08 -5.30
N THR A 154 3.89 -0.94 -4.74
CA THR A 154 4.09 -0.75 -3.30
C THR A 154 2.75 -0.72 -2.55
N PHE A 155 1.71 -0.19 -3.18
CA PHE A 155 0.35 -0.14 -2.64
C PHE A 155 -0.32 -1.53 -2.61
N SER A 156 -0.09 -2.36 -3.63
CA SER A 156 -0.57 -3.75 -3.65
C SER A 156 0.04 -4.58 -2.51
N HIS A 157 1.34 -4.40 -2.25
CA HIS A 157 2.00 -5.05 -1.12
C HIS A 157 1.37 -4.62 0.22
N LEU A 158 1.16 -3.32 0.41
CA LEU A 158 0.50 -2.77 1.60
C LEU A 158 -0.88 -3.40 1.83
N CYS A 159 -1.70 -3.42 0.78
CA CYS A 159 -3.04 -4.02 0.80
C CYS A 159 -3.00 -5.51 1.14
N THR A 160 -2.02 -6.24 0.60
CA THR A 160 -1.85 -7.67 0.84
C THR A 160 -1.44 -7.96 2.28
N GLN A 161 -0.47 -7.19 2.82
CA GLN A 161 -0.04 -7.32 4.22
C GLN A 161 -1.23 -7.13 5.18
N ALA A 162 -2.00 -6.06 4.98
CA ALA A 162 -3.17 -5.77 5.80
C ALA A 162 -4.21 -6.90 5.78
N VAL A 163 -4.52 -7.43 4.60
CA VAL A 163 -5.49 -8.52 4.44
C VAL A 163 -4.98 -9.82 5.06
N VAL A 164 -3.71 -10.19 4.83
CA VAL A 164 -3.11 -11.40 5.42
C VAL A 164 -3.10 -11.31 6.94
N ALA A 165 -2.75 -10.16 7.51
CA ALA A 165 -2.78 -9.96 8.96
C ALA A 165 -4.19 -10.15 9.53
N ALA A 166 -5.21 -9.52 8.93
CA ALA A 166 -6.60 -9.67 9.33
C ALA A 166 -7.06 -11.14 9.29
N GLU A 167 -6.79 -11.82 8.18
CA GLU A 167 -7.15 -13.22 7.97
C GLU A 167 -6.50 -14.14 9.01
N MET A 168 -5.19 -14.00 9.21
CA MET A 168 -4.42 -14.84 10.13
C MET A 168 -4.81 -14.61 11.60
N LEU A 169 -5.07 -13.36 12.01
CA LEU A 169 -5.53 -13.04 13.37
C LEU A 169 -6.90 -13.68 13.67
N VAL A 170 -7.78 -13.77 12.67
CA VAL A 170 -9.09 -14.40 12.80
C VAL A 170 -8.99 -15.92 12.78
N ARG A 171 -8.17 -16.47 11.88
CA ARG A 171 -8.10 -17.91 11.61
C ARG A 171 -7.29 -18.68 12.64
N GLU A 172 -6.16 -18.14 13.07
CA GLU A 172 -5.14 -18.88 13.82
C GLU A 172 -4.96 -18.36 15.25
N PRO A 173 -5.38 -19.10 16.30
CA PRO A 173 -5.18 -18.70 17.68
C PRO A 173 -3.72 -18.44 18.08
N GLN A 174 -2.80 -19.22 17.51
CA GLN A 174 -1.36 -19.05 17.76
C GLN A 174 -0.85 -17.69 17.27
N VAL A 175 -1.43 -17.12 16.22
CA VAL A 175 -1.03 -15.80 15.71
C VAL A 175 -1.32 -14.72 16.73
N ARG A 176 -2.44 -14.81 17.46
CA ARG A 176 -2.80 -13.80 18.47
C ARG A 176 -1.83 -13.82 19.65
N ILE A 177 -1.41 -15.02 20.07
CA ILE A 177 -0.39 -15.20 21.11
C ILE A 177 0.96 -14.65 20.63
N GLU A 178 1.37 -15.02 19.42
CA GLU A 178 2.65 -14.56 18.87
C GLU A 178 2.65 -13.05 18.63
N PHE A 179 1.52 -12.47 18.22
CA PHE A 179 1.38 -11.03 18.04
C PHE A 179 1.55 -10.26 19.34
N LEU A 180 0.96 -10.75 20.44
CA LEU A 180 1.20 -10.20 21.78
C LEU A 180 2.68 -10.30 22.18
N SER A 181 3.32 -11.44 21.91
CA SER A 181 4.75 -11.61 22.14
C SER A 181 5.57 -10.58 21.33
N ARG A 182 5.22 -10.32 20.07
CA ARG A 182 5.94 -9.34 19.25
C ARG A 182 5.71 -7.90 19.70
N ALA A 183 4.53 -7.58 20.21
CA ALA A 183 4.29 -6.29 20.85
C ALA A 183 5.17 -6.12 22.10
N MET A 184 5.33 -7.17 22.91
CA MET A 184 6.23 -7.15 24.07
C MET A 184 7.71 -7.02 23.65
N ASP A 185 8.15 -7.76 22.63
CA ASP A 185 9.52 -7.69 22.08
C ASP A 185 9.83 -6.30 21.49
N ALA A 186 8.80 -5.57 21.04
CA ALA A 186 8.91 -4.20 20.56
C ALA A 186 8.92 -3.15 21.69
N ASP A 187 9.02 -3.57 22.96
CA ASP A 187 8.92 -2.72 24.14
C ASP A 187 7.62 -1.88 24.16
N ALA A 188 6.51 -2.43 23.67
CA ALA A 188 5.21 -1.74 23.69
C ALA A 188 4.80 -1.39 25.14
N GLY A 189 4.32 -0.17 25.35
CA GLY A 189 3.84 0.27 26.66
C GLY A 189 2.63 -0.52 27.15
N GLN A 190 2.45 -0.61 28.47
CA GLN A 190 1.39 -1.41 29.08
C GLN A 190 -0.01 -1.05 28.56
N GLN A 191 -0.28 0.24 28.33
CA GLN A 191 -1.57 0.70 27.77
C GLN A 191 -1.85 0.08 26.39
N ILE A 192 -0.82 -0.04 25.55
CA ILE A 192 -0.94 -0.66 24.21
C ILE A 192 -1.19 -2.16 24.36
N LEU A 193 -0.44 -2.83 25.23
CA LEU A 193 -0.56 -4.27 25.50
C LEU A 193 -1.97 -4.62 26.02
N ASP A 194 -2.48 -3.86 26.99
CA ASP A 194 -3.83 -4.06 27.54
C ASP A 194 -4.90 -3.84 26.45
N ALA A 195 -4.77 -2.77 25.65
CA ALA A 195 -5.71 -2.47 24.59
C ALA A 195 -5.75 -3.56 23.50
N ILE A 196 -4.58 -4.05 23.06
CA ILE A 196 -4.56 -5.11 22.04
C ILE A 196 -5.03 -6.44 22.61
N GLN A 197 -4.70 -6.77 23.86
CA GLN A 197 -5.15 -7.99 24.52
C GLN A 197 -6.69 -8.04 24.65
N ASP A 198 -7.32 -6.93 25.08
CA ASP A 198 -8.78 -6.80 25.13
C ASP A 198 -9.42 -7.05 23.75
N ARG A 199 -8.91 -6.36 22.73
CA ARG A 199 -9.45 -6.44 21.37
C ARG A 199 -9.26 -7.81 20.73
N LEU A 200 -8.14 -8.48 20.98
CA LEU A 200 -7.94 -9.86 20.54
C LEU A 200 -8.92 -10.81 21.23
N GLY A 201 -9.21 -10.63 22.51
CA GLY A 201 -10.25 -11.40 23.21
C GLY A 201 -11.66 -11.18 22.63
N ARG A 202 -11.99 -9.94 22.25
CA ARG A 202 -13.26 -9.60 21.57
C ARG A 202 -13.32 -10.18 20.16
N LEU A 203 -12.19 -10.18 19.43
CA LEU A 203 -12.07 -10.83 18.13
C LEU A 203 -12.31 -12.35 18.22
N GLU A 204 -11.77 -13.00 19.26
CA GLU A 204 -12.04 -14.41 19.57
C GLU A 204 -13.53 -14.67 19.83
N GLY A 205 -14.17 -13.74 20.55
CA GLY A 205 -15.63 -13.69 20.73
C GLY A 205 -16.43 -13.37 19.47
N ARG A 206 -15.77 -13.24 18.30
CA ARG A 206 -16.37 -12.89 17.00
C ARG A 206 -17.07 -11.54 16.99
N GLU A 207 -16.68 -10.63 17.87
CA GLU A 207 -17.18 -9.27 17.86
C GLU A 207 -16.64 -8.52 16.64
N ARG A 208 -17.55 -7.91 15.87
CA ARG A 208 -17.18 -7.10 14.69
C ARG A 208 -16.81 -5.69 15.10
N GLY A 209 -15.86 -5.09 14.38
CA GLY A 209 -15.38 -3.73 14.63
C GLY A 209 -14.52 -3.59 15.89
N CYS A 210 -14.17 -4.68 16.56
CA CYS A 210 -13.31 -4.65 17.74
C CYS A 210 -11.85 -4.31 17.41
N LEU A 211 -11.42 -4.54 16.17
CA LEU A 211 -10.09 -4.17 15.67
C LEU A 211 -10.20 -3.31 14.42
N LYS A 212 -9.25 -2.37 14.32
CA LYS A 212 -9.12 -1.46 13.20
C LYS A 212 -7.82 -1.71 12.47
N ILE A 213 -7.87 -1.69 11.15
CA ILE A 213 -6.70 -1.62 10.29
C ILE A 213 -6.62 -0.20 9.72
N CYS A 214 -5.43 0.39 9.78
CA CYS A 214 -5.18 1.70 9.22
C CYS A 214 -4.08 1.63 8.15
N LEU A 215 -4.39 2.11 6.95
CA LEU A 215 -3.40 2.27 5.90
C LEU A 215 -2.84 3.69 5.97
N LEU A 216 -1.61 3.81 6.46
CA LEU A 216 -0.89 5.06 6.63
C LEU A 216 -0.10 5.40 5.37
N LEU A 217 -0.59 6.40 4.64
CA LEU A 217 -0.02 6.84 3.37
C LEU A 217 0.96 7.99 3.60
N LEU A 218 2.25 7.70 3.42
CA LEU A 218 3.35 8.65 3.61
C LEU A 218 3.67 9.38 2.32
N GLY A 219 3.82 10.70 2.39
CA GLY A 219 4.18 11.51 1.24
C GLY A 219 3.59 12.91 1.28
N THR A 220 3.90 13.68 0.25
CA THR A 220 3.32 15.00 0.04
C THR A 220 2.01 14.87 -0.76
N TRP A 221 1.02 15.68 -0.38
CA TRP A 221 -0.25 15.81 -1.09
C TRP A 221 -0.36 17.20 -1.69
N ASN A 222 -0.97 17.29 -2.87
CA ASN A 222 -1.35 18.57 -3.44
C ASN A 222 -2.72 18.94 -2.85
N GLY A 223 -2.70 19.66 -1.71
CA GLY A 223 -3.90 19.96 -0.92
C GLY A 223 -4.16 18.91 0.15
N GLU A 224 -5.43 18.80 0.58
CA GLU A 224 -5.83 17.83 1.61
C GLU A 224 -5.68 16.37 1.10
N PRO A 225 -5.27 15.43 1.97
CA PRO A 225 -5.25 14.02 1.63
C PRO A 225 -6.61 13.55 1.11
N ASN A 226 -6.61 13.01 -0.12
CA ASN A 226 -7.83 12.55 -0.78
C ASN A 226 -7.54 11.30 -1.61
N VAL A 227 -8.30 10.23 -1.36
CA VAL A 227 -8.20 8.94 -2.05
C VAL A 227 -8.31 9.11 -3.56
N ARG A 228 -9.14 10.03 -4.05
CA ARG A 228 -9.31 10.34 -5.49
C ARG A 228 -8.02 10.79 -6.19
N SER A 229 -7.03 11.27 -5.43
CA SER A 229 -5.72 11.64 -5.98
C SER A 229 -4.74 10.46 -6.15
N LEU A 230 -5.16 9.24 -5.80
CA LEU A 230 -4.41 8.02 -6.07
C LEU A 230 -4.74 7.49 -7.47
N PRO A 231 -3.84 6.71 -8.10
CA PRO A 231 -4.13 6.04 -9.37
C PRO A 231 -5.32 5.09 -9.28
N LEU A 232 -6.01 4.84 -10.40
CA LEU A 232 -7.17 3.94 -10.49
C LEU A 232 -6.84 2.54 -9.96
N VAL A 233 -5.65 2.01 -10.24
CA VAL A 233 -5.24 0.71 -9.70
C VAL A 233 -5.24 0.70 -8.16
N SER A 234 -4.86 1.81 -7.52
CA SER A 234 -4.92 1.94 -6.06
C SER A 234 -6.36 1.99 -5.55
N HIS A 235 -7.28 2.61 -6.29
CA HIS A 235 -8.72 2.60 -5.96
C HIS A 235 -9.30 1.19 -5.95
N LEU A 236 -9.02 0.42 -7.00
CA LEU A 236 -9.48 -0.97 -7.12
C LEU A 236 -8.89 -1.86 -6.01
N LEU A 237 -7.62 -1.66 -5.67
CA LEU A 237 -6.98 -2.38 -4.57
C LEU A 237 -7.61 -2.00 -3.22
N LEU A 238 -7.83 -0.72 -2.96
CA LEU A 238 -8.51 -0.25 -1.75
C LEU A 238 -9.90 -0.84 -1.59
N GLN A 239 -10.71 -0.83 -2.64
CA GLN A 239 -12.06 -1.37 -2.62
C GLN A 239 -12.03 -2.86 -2.22
N LYS A 240 -11.18 -3.66 -2.88
CA LYS A 240 -11.02 -5.08 -2.57
C LYS A 240 -10.50 -5.33 -1.16
N THR A 241 -9.53 -4.54 -0.72
CA THR A 241 -8.96 -4.62 0.64
C THR A 241 -10.00 -4.29 1.69
N TRP A 242 -10.77 -3.22 1.49
CA TRP A 242 -11.86 -2.84 2.38
C TRP A 242 -12.91 -3.94 2.51
N GLN A 243 -13.34 -4.53 1.38
CA GLN A 243 -14.28 -5.66 1.38
C GLN A 243 -13.74 -6.84 2.17
N ARG A 244 -12.51 -7.31 1.89
CA ARG A 244 -11.91 -8.47 2.56
C ARG A 244 -11.70 -8.24 4.07
N ILE A 245 -11.20 -7.06 4.44
CA ILE A 245 -11.01 -6.69 5.86
C ILE A 245 -12.36 -6.66 6.60
N SER A 246 -13.39 -6.09 5.96
CA SER A 246 -14.74 -6.03 6.53
C SER A 246 -15.39 -7.41 6.67
N GLU A 247 -15.15 -8.33 5.73
CA GLU A 247 -15.59 -9.73 5.81
C GLU A 247 -14.99 -10.46 7.02
N HIS A 248 -13.74 -10.14 7.36
CA HIS A 248 -13.07 -10.64 8.56
C HIS A 248 -13.47 -9.91 9.86
N GLY A 249 -14.38 -8.93 9.78
CA GLY A 249 -14.93 -8.24 10.95
C GLY A 249 -14.09 -7.07 11.46
N PHE A 250 -13.10 -6.62 10.69
CA PHE A 250 -12.30 -5.43 11.01
C PHE A 250 -12.90 -4.18 10.35
N GLU A 251 -12.60 -3.01 10.90
CA GLU A 251 -12.83 -1.73 10.23
C GLU A 251 -11.55 -1.26 9.54
N LEU A 252 -11.69 -0.63 8.37
CA LEU A 252 -10.58 -0.01 7.64
C LEU A 252 -10.64 1.50 7.78
N GLU A 253 -9.51 2.11 8.10
CA GLU A 253 -9.31 3.55 8.05
C GLU A 253 -8.10 3.90 7.16
N LEU A 254 -8.08 5.12 6.65
CA LEU A 254 -6.92 5.69 5.97
C LEU A 254 -6.31 6.78 6.83
N ALA A 255 -5.00 6.91 6.81
CA ALA A 255 -4.33 8.03 7.45
C ALA A 255 -3.28 8.61 6.53
N SER A 256 -3.03 9.90 6.67
CA SER A 256 -1.82 10.50 6.14
C SER A 256 -1.35 11.57 7.12
N PRO A 257 -0.15 11.43 7.69
CA PRO A 257 0.41 12.48 8.51
C PRO A 257 0.77 13.63 7.56
N ALA A 258 0.17 14.80 7.78
CA ALA A 258 0.35 15.94 6.91
C ALA A 258 1.85 16.25 6.77
N ALA A 259 2.34 16.31 5.54
CA ALA A 259 3.66 16.89 5.28
C ALA A 259 3.53 18.40 5.51
N ARG A 260 4.20 18.95 6.53
CA ARG A 260 4.39 20.39 6.58
C ARG A 260 5.26 20.76 5.38
N LEU A 261 4.68 21.38 4.36
CA LEU A 261 5.46 22.12 3.39
C LEU A 261 6.19 23.21 4.18
N HIS A 262 7.49 23.05 4.43
CA HIS A 262 8.30 24.18 4.87
C HIS A 262 8.07 25.32 3.88
N PRO A 263 7.77 26.56 4.33
CA PRO A 263 7.69 27.68 3.40
C PRO A 263 9.04 27.76 2.67
N ALA A 264 8.97 27.87 1.35
CA ALA A 264 10.14 27.99 0.49
C ALA A 264 11.06 29.09 1.05
N ARG A 265 12.34 28.74 1.24
CA ARG A 265 13.40 29.70 1.55
C ARG A 265 13.65 30.61 0.35
#